data_AF-A0A2I0H208-F1
#
_entry.id   AF-A0A2I0H208-F1
#
_cell.length_a   1.000
_cell.length_b   1.000
_cell.length_c   1.000
_cell.angle_alpha   90.00
_cell.angle_beta   90.00
_cell.angle_gamma   90.00
#
_symmetry.space_group_name_H-M   'P 1'
#
loop_
_entity.id
_entity.type
_entity.pdbx_description
1 polymer ?
#
loop_
_entity_poly.entity_id
_entity_poly.type
_entity_poly.pdbx_seq_one_letter_code
_entity_poly.pdbx_strand_id
1 'polypeptide(L)'
;MNEGLQSGKVTNGKYLKVYLKENLPSRLHYAASDRIAPIIGLIDEGFKVEQKKSKRQECGGAHGYDNSIFSMRTIFIGHGPNFAQGRKVPSFENVQIYNLITSILKIQGAPNNGSYSFPQSVLLSTP
;
A
#
# COMPACT_ATOMS: atom_id res chain seq x y z
N MET A 1 -23.71 1.01 -9.85
CA MET A 1 -23.18 2.12 -9.02
C MET A 1 -22.16 2.97 -9.78
N ASN A 2 -21.08 2.39 -10.30
CA ASN A 2 -20.04 3.13 -11.03
C ASN A 2 -20.57 3.94 -12.23
N GLU A 3 -21.51 3.39 -13.02
CA GLU A 3 -22.16 4.15 -14.10
C GLU A 3 -22.85 5.42 -13.61
N GLY A 4 -23.54 5.35 -12.45
CA GLY A 4 -24.17 6.51 -11.83
C GLY A 4 -23.16 7.54 -11.30
N LEU A 5 -22.03 7.08 -10.76
CA LEU A 5 -20.93 7.96 -10.35
C LEU A 5 -20.27 8.65 -11.55
N GLN A 6 -20.20 7.98 -12.70
CA GLN A 6 -19.63 8.51 -13.93
C GLN A 6 -20.62 9.34 -14.76
N SER A 7 -21.91 9.32 -14.44
CA SER A 7 -22.96 9.94 -15.28
C SER A 7 -22.98 11.48 -15.26
N GLY A 8 -22.08 12.14 -14.51
CA GLY A 8 -22.08 13.59 -14.30
C GLY A 8 -23.17 14.13 -13.37
N LYS A 9 -24.11 13.28 -12.92
CA LYS A 9 -25.20 13.67 -11.99
C LYS A 9 -24.72 13.78 -10.54
N VAL A 10 -23.62 13.11 -10.21
CA VAL A 10 -22.95 13.19 -8.91
C VAL A 10 -21.72 14.08 -9.05
N THR A 11 -21.70 15.21 -8.36
CA THR A 11 -20.54 16.11 -8.33
C THR A 11 -19.30 15.32 -7.91
N ASN A 12 -18.24 15.37 -8.73
CA ASN A 12 -16.99 14.63 -8.52
C ASN A 12 -17.12 13.10 -8.46
N GLY A 13 -18.26 12.52 -8.86
CA GLY A 13 -18.48 11.07 -8.79
C GLY A 13 -17.46 10.25 -9.60
N LYS A 14 -16.97 10.80 -10.72
CA LYS A 14 -15.98 10.14 -11.60
C LYS A 14 -14.64 9.79 -10.91
N TYR A 15 -14.32 10.43 -9.78
CA TYR A 15 -13.08 10.21 -9.03
C TYR A 15 -13.20 9.09 -7.99
N LEU A 16 -14.37 8.48 -7.85
CA LEU A 16 -14.61 7.35 -6.94
C LEU A 16 -15.01 6.13 -7.75
N LYS A 17 -14.25 5.06 -7.61
CA LYS A 17 -14.61 3.75 -8.16
C LYS A 17 -14.97 2.80 -7.03
N VAL A 18 -16.19 2.27 -7.07
CA VAL A 18 -16.70 1.37 -6.05
C VAL A 18 -16.61 -0.08 -6.52
N TYR A 19 -16.16 -0.94 -5.62
CA TYR A 19 -15.98 -2.36 -5.83
C TYR A 19 -16.71 -3.14 -4.73
N LEU A 20 -17.20 -4.34 -5.08
CA LEU A 20 -17.32 -5.40 -4.09
C LEU A 20 -15.89 -5.83 -3.70
N LYS A 21 -15.63 -6.14 -2.43
CA LYS A 21 -14.26 -6.40 -1.95
C LYS A 21 -13.57 -7.54 -2.71
N GLU A 22 -14.33 -8.55 -3.14
CA GLU A 22 -13.86 -9.67 -3.96
C GLU A 22 -13.42 -9.26 -5.38
N ASN A 23 -13.87 -8.11 -5.87
CA ASN A 23 -13.56 -7.58 -7.19
C ASN A 23 -12.47 -6.49 -7.16
N LEU A 24 -11.87 -6.23 -5.99
CA LEU A 24 -10.72 -5.34 -5.90
C LEU A 24 -9.53 -5.92 -6.67
N PRO A 25 -8.62 -5.07 -7.20
CA PRO A 25 -7.37 -5.53 -7.78
C PRO A 25 -6.64 -6.48 -6.83
N SER A 26 -6.34 -7.70 -7.29
CA SER A 26 -5.75 -8.76 -6.47
C SER A 26 -4.43 -8.35 -5.81
N ARG A 27 -3.64 -7.48 -6.46
CA ARG A 27 -2.40 -6.90 -5.91
C ARG A 27 -2.56 -6.17 -4.58
N LEU A 28 -3.78 -5.75 -4.21
CA LEU A 28 -4.04 -5.08 -2.94
C LEU A 28 -4.14 -6.06 -1.77
N HIS A 29 -4.38 -7.35 -2.03
CA HIS A 29 -4.60 -8.38 -1.01
C HIS A 29 -5.63 -7.97 0.07
N TYR A 30 -6.65 -7.19 -0.32
CA TYR A 30 -7.55 -6.49 0.60
C TYR A 30 -9.01 -7.00 0.53
N ALA A 31 -9.21 -8.31 0.67
CA ALA A 31 -10.55 -8.93 0.61
C ALA A 31 -10.79 -10.04 1.65
N ALA A 32 -9.74 -10.77 2.04
CA ALA A 32 -9.82 -12.00 2.84
C ALA A 32 -9.95 -11.75 4.35
N SER A 33 -10.90 -10.92 4.76
CA SER A 33 -11.24 -10.71 6.18
C SER A 33 -12.67 -10.21 6.33
N ASP A 34 -13.37 -10.69 7.37
CA ASP A 34 -14.71 -10.22 7.74
C ASP A 34 -14.69 -8.79 8.28
N ARG A 35 -13.52 -8.29 8.72
CA ARG A 35 -13.33 -6.90 9.15
C ARG A 35 -13.33 -5.93 7.98
N ILE A 36 -13.13 -6.41 6.76
CA ILE A 36 -13.18 -5.60 5.53
C ILE A 36 -14.63 -5.57 5.06
N ALA A 37 -15.19 -4.36 5.00
CA ALA A 37 -16.56 -4.14 4.56
C ALA A 37 -16.78 -4.69 3.13
N PRO A 38 -17.99 -5.21 2.80
CA PRO A 38 -18.25 -5.80 1.49
C PRO A 38 -18.11 -4.83 0.31
N ILE A 39 -18.28 -3.52 0.55
CA ILE A 39 -18.23 -2.48 -0.47
C ILE A 39 -17.07 -1.54 -0.16
N ILE A 40 -16.15 -1.39 -1.10
CA ILE A 40 -14.95 -0.57 -0.96
C ILE A 40 -14.90 0.47 -2.07
N GLY A 41 -14.67 1.73 -1.68
CA GLY A 41 -14.43 2.84 -2.59
C GLY A 41 -12.94 3.10 -2.77
N LEU A 42 -12.44 2.97 -3.99
CA LEU A 42 -11.10 3.41 -4.36
C LEU A 42 -11.22 4.82 -4.97
N ILE A 43 -10.60 5.80 -4.32
CA ILE A 43 -10.71 7.22 -4.65
C ILE A 43 -9.42 7.73 -5.27
N ASP A 44 -9.55 8.61 -6.26
CA ASP A 44 -8.42 9.28 -6.87
C ASP A 44 -7.72 10.21 -5.88
N GLU A 45 -6.40 10.34 -6.03
CA GLU A 45 -5.57 11.20 -5.19
C GLU A 45 -6.09 12.64 -5.15
N GLY A 46 -6.10 13.25 -3.95
CA GLY A 46 -6.55 14.62 -3.73
C GLY A 46 -8.04 14.75 -3.43
N PHE A 47 -8.80 13.65 -3.48
CA PHE A 47 -10.22 13.63 -3.11
C PHE A 47 -10.46 12.80 -1.85
N LYS A 48 -11.51 13.14 -1.09
CA LYS A 48 -11.98 12.35 0.06
C LYS A 48 -13.47 12.08 -0.06
N VAL A 49 -13.93 10.99 0.53
CA VAL A 49 -15.35 10.66 0.67
C VAL A 49 -15.82 11.01 2.08
N GLU A 50 -16.86 11.82 2.18
CA GLU A 50 -17.54 12.13 3.44
C GLU A 50 -19.00 11.69 3.36
N GLN A 51 -19.59 11.28 4.48
CA GLN A 51 -20.99 10.86 4.54
C GLN A 51 -21.97 12.01 4.26
N LYS A 52 -21.61 13.24 4.66
CA LYS A 52 -22.45 14.44 4.49
C LYS A 52 -21.67 15.48 3.72
N LYS A 53 -22.36 16.25 2.87
CA LYS A 53 -21.75 17.41 2.20
C LYS A 53 -21.32 18.43 3.25
N SER A 54 -20.05 18.80 3.20
CA SER A 54 -19.47 19.87 3.99
C SER A 54 -19.13 21.06 3.11
N LYS A 55 -19.32 22.28 3.63
CA LYS A 55 -18.79 23.51 2.99
C LYS A 55 -17.33 23.78 3.39
N ARG A 56 -16.77 22.99 4.31
CA ARG A 56 -15.38 23.13 4.76
C ARG A 56 -14.45 22.76 3.61
N GLN A 57 -13.71 23.74 3.13
CA GLN A 57 -12.58 23.49 2.26
C GLN A 57 -11.40 23.06 3.13
N GLU A 58 -11.00 21.81 3.00
CA GLU A 58 -9.83 21.28 3.68
C GLU A 58 -8.63 21.34 2.72
N CYS A 59 -7.58 22.04 3.14
CA CYS A 59 -6.31 22.15 2.42
C CYS A 59 -5.20 21.45 3.21
N GLY A 60 -5.45 20.20 3.63
CA GLY A 60 -4.50 19.36 4.36
C GLY A 60 -3.94 18.23 3.50
N GLY A 61 -2.82 17.64 3.95
CA GLY A 61 -2.34 16.38 3.39
C GLY A 61 -3.21 15.20 3.84
N ALA A 62 -3.34 14.19 2.98
CA ALA A 62 -4.07 12.97 3.26
C ALA A 62 -3.32 11.76 2.68
N HIS A 63 -3.67 10.56 3.15
CA HIS A 63 -3.07 9.29 2.72
C HIS A 63 -4.11 8.16 2.79
N GLY A 64 -3.72 6.95 2.39
CA GLY A 64 -4.62 5.78 2.34
C GLY A 64 -5.23 5.54 0.96
N TYR A 65 -4.77 6.27 -0.06
CA TYR A 65 -5.07 6.01 -1.46
C TYR A 65 -4.42 4.69 -1.94
N ASP A 66 -4.59 4.39 -3.22
CA ASP A 66 -3.96 3.25 -3.88
C ASP A 66 -2.43 3.26 -3.68
N ASN A 67 -1.89 2.16 -3.13
CA ASN A 67 -0.47 2.02 -2.80
C ASN A 67 0.47 2.09 -4.03
N SER A 68 -0.07 2.00 -5.25
CA SER A 68 0.71 2.16 -6.49
C SER A 68 0.99 3.62 -6.86
N ILE A 69 0.25 4.58 -6.28
CA ILE A 69 0.42 6.02 -6.53
C ILE A 69 1.76 6.48 -5.94
N PHE A 70 2.48 7.32 -6.69
CA PHE A 70 3.83 7.73 -6.32
C PHE A 70 3.92 8.42 -4.95
N SER A 71 2.94 9.27 -4.61
CA SER A 71 2.87 9.97 -3.33
C SER A 71 2.64 9.05 -2.12
N MET A 72 2.11 7.84 -2.34
CA MET A 72 1.89 6.84 -1.30
C MET A 72 3.11 5.95 -1.07
N ARG A 73 4.19 6.13 -1.85
CA ARG A 73 5.43 5.39 -1.65
C ARG A 73 6.17 5.89 -0.42
N THR A 74 6.74 4.95 0.33
CA THR A 74 7.52 5.23 1.54
C THR A 74 9.03 5.21 1.25
N ILE A 75 9.80 5.76 2.17
CA ILE A 75 11.27 5.67 2.15
C ILE A 75 11.74 4.41 2.89
N PHE A 76 12.86 3.85 2.43
CA PHE A 76 13.60 2.80 3.13
C PHE A 76 15.09 3.12 3.08
N ILE A 77 15.76 3.12 4.23
CA ILE A 77 17.21 3.31 4.36
C ILE A 77 17.73 2.24 5.31
N GLY A 78 18.65 1.39 4.82
CA GLY A 78 19.36 0.40 5.62
C GLY A 78 20.82 0.81 5.80
N HIS A 79 21.29 0.84 7.04
CA HIS A 79 22.69 1.14 7.38
C HIS A 79 23.17 0.19 8.48
N GLY A 80 24.34 -0.40 8.28
CA GLY A 80 24.94 -1.36 9.20
C GLY A 80 25.85 -2.35 8.48
N PRO A 81 26.54 -3.24 9.22
CA PRO A 81 27.54 -4.15 8.66
C PRO A 81 26.96 -5.17 7.67
N ASN A 82 25.65 -5.45 7.75
CA ASN A 82 24.95 -6.34 6.83
C ASN A 82 24.48 -5.65 5.53
N PHE A 83 24.56 -4.32 5.44
CA PHE A 83 24.14 -3.57 4.25
C PHE A 83 25.36 -3.08 3.47
N ALA A 84 25.26 -3.10 2.14
CA ALA A 84 26.28 -2.50 1.29
C ALA A 84 26.24 -0.96 1.40
N GLN A 85 27.40 -0.33 1.58
CA GLN A 85 27.51 1.13 1.62
C GLN A 85 27.14 1.75 0.27
N GLY A 86 26.31 2.80 0.27
CA GLY A 86 25.96 3.57 -0.92
C GLY A 86 25.14 2.83 -1.99
N ARG A 87 24.69 1.60 -1.72
CA ARG A 87 23.92 0.80 -2.68
C ARG A 87 22.47 1.30 -2.75
N LYS A 88 21.99 1.57 -3.97
CA LYS A 88 20.57 1.76 -4.27
C LYS A 88 19.96 0.41 -4.65
N VAL A 89 18.81 0.09 -4.09
CA VAL A 89 18.03 -1.11 -4.42
C VAL A 89 16.74 -0.71 -5.15
N PRO A 90 16.18 -1.58 -6.01
CA PRO A 90 14.85 -1.36 -6.59
C PRO A 90 13.78 -1.17 -5.51
N SER A 91 12.65 -0.54 -5.86
CA SER A 91 11.49 -0.48 -4.96
C SER A 91 10.98 -1.88 -4.64
N PHE A 92 10.53 -2.08 -3.40
CA PHE A 92 9.96 -3.33 -2.91
C PHE A 92 8.84 -3.05 -1.90
N GLU A 93 8.04 -4.07 -1.60
CA GLU A 93 6.91 -3.97 -0.68
C GLU A 93 7.36 -4.12 0.78
N ASN A 94 6.76 -3.36 1.69
CA ASN A 94 7.15 -3.36 3.10
C ASN A 94 6.97 -4.72 3.81
N VAL A 95 6.13 -5.62 3.29
CA VAL A 95 5.97 -7.00 3.80
C VAL A 95 7.28 -7.78 3.79
N GLN A 96 8.23 -7.40 2.94
CA GLN A 96 9.55 -8.02 2.85
C GLN A 96 10.47 -7.70 4.04
N ILE A 97 10.20 -6.61 4.76
CA ILE A 97 11.07 -6.09 5.84
C ILE A 97 11.16 -7.09 7.00
N TYR A 98 10.10 -7.86 7.27
CA TYR A 98 10.14 -8.88 8.33
C TYR A 98 11.23 -9.94 8.10
N ASN A 99 11.34 -10.47 6.88
CA ASN A 99 12.37 -11.44 6.52
C ASN A 99 13.77 -10.81 6.54
N LEU A 100 13.88 -9.52 6.20
CA LEU A 100 15.13 -8.77 6.28
C LEU A 100 15.64 -8.67 7.72
N ILE A 101 14.76 -8.29 8.66
CA ILE A 101 15.10 -8.13 10.08
C ILE A 101 15.46 -9.49 10.70
N THR A 102 14.67 -10.53 10.47
CA THR A 102 14.94 -11.86 11.02
C THR A 102 16.25 -12.45 10.50
N SER A 103 16.60 -12.17 9.24
CA SER A 103 17.90 -12.55 8.66
C SER A 103 19.07 -11.82 9.33
N ILE A 104 18.95 -10.52 9.60
CA ILE A 104 19.99 -9.74 10.32
C ILE A 104 20.18 -10.28 11.73
N LEU A 105 19.08 -10.60 12.42
CA LEU A 105 19.09 -11.12 13.80
C LEU A 105 19.48 -12.61 13.89
N LYS A 106 19.59 -13.32 12.77
CA LYS A 106 19.86 -14.76 12.69
C LYS A 106 18.84 -15.61 13.47
N ILE A 107 17.56 -15.26 13.35
CA ILE A 107 16.46 -16.00 13.98
C ILE A 107 15.52 -16.60 12.93
N GLN A 108 14.84 -17.69 13.30
CA GLN A 108 13.81 -18.27 12.46
C GLN A 108 12.56 -17.38 12.47
N GLY A 109 12.25 -16.77 11.33
CA GLY A 109 11.02 -16.01 11.15
C GLY A 109 9.78 -16.91 11.14
N ALA A 110 8.68 -16.39 11.67
CA ALA A 110 7.35 -17.00 11.55
C ALA A 110 6.82 -16.90 10.11
N PRO A 111 5.82 -17.72 9.72
CA PRO A 111 5.18 -17.62 8.42
C PRO A 111 4.60 -16.22 8.17
N ASN A 112 4.90 -15.65 7.00
CA ASN A 112 4.47 -14.31 6.59
C ASN A 112 4.36 -14.22 5.05
N ASN A 113 3.94 -13.07 4.53
CA ASN A 113 3.73 -12.87 3.08
C ASN A 113 4.98 -12.37 2.32
N GLY A 114 6.09 -12.12 3.00
CA GLY A 114 7.36 -11.79 2.37
C GLY A 114 8.03 -13.01 1.74
N SER A 115 8.84 -12.77 0.70
CA SER A 115 9.61 -13.79 0.02
C SER A 115 10.84 -14.17 0.83
N TYR A 116 11.09 -15.47 1.04
CA TYR A 116 12.25 -15.94 1.79
C TYR A 116 13.60 -15.56 1.17
N SER A 117 13.64 -15.38 -0.17
CA SER A 117 14.84 -15.01 -0.93
C SER A 117 15.09 -13.50 -1.00
N PHE A 118 14.19 -12.68 -0.48
CA PHE A 118 14.33 -11.22 -0.56
C PHE A 118 15.55 -10.67 0.18
N PRO A 119 15.89 -11.13 1.41
CA PRO A 119 17.04 -10.60 2.15
C PRO A 119 18.36 -10.67 1.37
N GLN A 120 18.56 -11.71 0.55
CA GLN A 120 19.75 -11.89 -0.29
C GLN A 120 19.87 -10.82 -1.40
N SER A 121 18.78 -10.17 -1.77
CA SER A 121 18.79 -9.06 -2.74
C SER A 121 19.22 -7.72 -2.13
N VAL A 122 19.17 -7.59 -0.80
CA VAL A 122 19.42 -6.32 -0.09
C VAL A 122 20.67 -6.40 0.80
N LEU A 123 20.84 -7.50 1.52
CA LEU A 123 21.97 -7.71 2.44
C LEU A 123 23.22 -8.17 1.69
N LEU A 124 24.37 -7.93 2.31
CA LEU A 124 25.62 -8.56 1.92
C LEU A 124 25.54 -10.07 2.18
N SER A 125 26.14 -10.87 1.31
CA SER A 125 26.39 -12.29 1.57
C SER A 125 27.16 -12.40 2.89
N THR A 126 26.69 -13.27 3.79
CA THR A 126 27.46 -13.60 4.99
C THR A 126 28.72 -14.34 4.53
N PRO A 127 29.92 -14.03 5.07
CA PRO A 127 31.09 -14.87 4.86
C PRO A 127 30.84 -16.31 5.34
#